data_AF-A0AB34I1Q3-F1
#
_entry.id   AF-A0AB34I1Q3-F1
#
_cell.length_a   1.000
_cell.length_b   1.000
_cell.length_c   1.000
_cell.angle_alpha   90.00
_cell.angle_beta   90.00
_cell.angle_gamma   90.00
#
_symmetry.space_group_name_H-M   'P 1'
#
loop_
_entity.id
_entity.type
_entity.pdbx_description
1 polymer ?
#
loop_
_entity_poly.entity_id
_entity_poly.type
_entity_poly.pdbx_seq_one_letter_code
_entity_poly.pdbx_strand_id
1 'polypeptide(L)'
;MRHLDFETVCWPGGDLYQHKFINCHFINVTFLEQKEGCHMDLEQDNDFLIYLVSFLGSLSVLPGNIISALLMDRVGRLKMIGGSMLISAVCCFFLFFGNSESAMIGWQCLFCGTSIAAWNALDVITVELYPTNQRATAFGILNGLCKFGAILGNTIFASFVGITKVVPILLAATSLVGGGLIALRLPETREQVLM
;
A
#
# COMPACT_ATOMS: atom_id res chain seq x y z
N MET A 1 28.52 -37.22 21.62
CA MET A 1 28.27 -35.89 22.21
C MET A 1 29.61 -35.17 22.27
N ARG A 2 29.83 -34.13 21.46
CA ARG A 2 31.09 -33.37 21.46
C ARG A 2 30.93 -32.21 22.44
N HIS A 3 31.61 -32.28 23.58
CA HIS A 3 31.79 -31.13 24.45
C HIS A 3 32.73 -30.15 23.75
N LEU A 4 32.28 -28.90 23.59
CA LEU A 4 33.05 -27.82 23.00
C LEU A 4 33.42 -26.85 24.14
N ASP A 5 34.71 -26.81 24.44
CA ASP A 5 35.26 -25.91 25.44
C ASP A 5 35.83 -24.67 24.72
N PHE A 6 35.35 -23.48 25.10
CA PHE A 6 35.81 -22.22 24.55
C PHE A 6 36.65 -21.51 25.62
N GLU A 7 37.97 -21.45 25.40
CA GLU A 7 38.92 -20.78 26.28
C GLU A 7 39.44 -19.48 25.64
N THR A 8 39.37 -18.36 26.37
CA THR A 8 40.00 -17.08 26.00
C THR A 8 39.65 -16.55 24.59
N VAL A 9 38.37 -16.63 24.20
CA VAL A 9 37.88 -16.08 22.92
C VAL A 9 37.19 -14.74 23.16
N CYS A 10 37.59 -13.69 22.43
CA CYS A 10 36.85 -12.43 22.37
C CYS A 10 35.95 -12.42 21.13
N TRP A 11 34.64 -12.27 21.33
CA TRP A 11 33.67 -12.15 20.24
C TRP A 11 33.25 -10.69 20.07
N PRO A 12 33.72 -9.98 19.02
CA PRO A 12 33.27 -8.63 18.73
C PRO A 12 31.97 -8.66 17.91
N GLY A 13 30.86 -8.25 18.52
CA GLY A 13 29.62 -7.83 17.83
C GLY A 13 28.86 -8.88 17.02
N GLY A 14 28.20 -9.83 17.68
CA GLY A 14 27.21 -10.73 17.05
C GLY A 14 26.18 -11.29 18.04
N ASP A 15 25.03 -11.76 17.52
CA ASP A 15 23.86 -12.36 18.22
C ASP A 15 24.16 -13.71 18.93
N LEU A 16 25.29 -13.80 19.63
CA LEU A 16 25.75 -14.98 20.34
C LEU A 16 25.40 -14.82 21.83
N TYR A 17 24.19 -15.22 22.18
CA TYR A 17 23.68 -15.19 23.56
C TYR A 17 23.98 -16.50 24.28
N GLN A 18 24.27 -16.42 25.59
CA GLN A 18 24.58 -17.60 26.42
C GLN A 18 23.52 -18.71 26.37
N HIS A 19 22.23 -18.36 26.26
CA HIS A 19 21.13 -19.34 26.21
C HIS A 19 21.09 -20.18 24.93
N LYS A 20 21.80 -19.77 23.87
CA LYS A 20 21.85 -20.50 22.59
C LYS A 20 22.88 -21.63 22.62
N PHE A 21 23.73 -21.70 23.65
CA PHE A 21 24.75 -22.72 23.83
C PHE A 21 24.34 -23.73 24.91
N ILE A 22 23.99 -24.94 24.48
CA ILE A 22 23.60 -26.03 25.38
C ILE A 22 24.84 -26.91 25.63
N ASN A 23 25.21 -27.11 26.91
CA ASN A 23 26.36 -27.91 27.36
C ASN A 23 27.77 -27.40 26.95
N CYS A 24 28.03 -26.09 27.06
CA CYS A 24 29.38 -25.51 26.88
C CYS A 24 29.88 -24.88 28.20
N HIS A 25 31.17 -25.05 28.51
CA HIS A 25 31.83 -24.44 29.68
C HIS A 25 32.66 -23.23 29.20
N PHE A 26 32.34 -22.03 29.70
CA PHE A 26 33.04 -20.80 29.32
C PHE A 26 34.08 -20.44 30.38
N ILE A 27 35.36 -20.36 30.00
CA ILE A 27 36.45 -19.97 30.90
C ILE A 27 37.06 -18.67 30.37
N ASN A 28 36.89 -17.59 31.12
CA ASN A 28 37.50 -16.27 30.85
C ASN A 28 37.12 -15.64 29.49
N VAL A 29 35.85 -15.76 29.08
CA VAL A 29 35.29 -15.19 27.84
C VAL A 29 34.62 -13.84 28.14
N THR A 30 34.94 -12.80 27.37
CA THR A 30 34.35 -11.46 27.51
C THR A 30 33.54 -11.12 26.26
N PHE A 31 32.29 -10.69 26.46
CA PHE A 31 31.38 -10.26 25.40
C PHE A 31 31.36 -8.73 25.41
N LEU A 32 31.93 -8.11 24.39
CA LEU A 32 31.91 -6.65 24.22
C LEU A 32 30.84 -6.30 23.19
N GLU A 33 29.98 -5.33 23.53
CA GLU A 33 28.78 -4.92 22.77
C GLU A 33 27.68 -5.98 22.67
N GLN A 34 27.20 -6.46 23.83
CA GLN A 34 25.85 -7.03 23.90
C GLN A 34 24.84 -5.91 23.67
N LYS A 35 24.42 -5.73 22.42
CA LYS A 35 23.29 -4.86 22.10
C LYS A 35 22.01 -5.61 22.47
N GLU A 36 21.64 -5.62 23.75
CA GLU A 36 20.27 -5.98 24.10
C GLU A 36 19.34 -4.93 23.49
N GLY A 37 18.50 -5.37 22.54
CA GLY A 37 17.65 -4.47 21.75
C GLY A 37 18.03 -4.47 20.27
N CYS A 38 17.84 -5.62 19.62
CA CYS A 38 17.53 -5.63 18.19
C CYS A 38 16.09 -5.07 18.03
N HIS A 39 15.97 -3.74 18.03
CA HIS A 39 14.97 -2.93 17.32
C HIS A 39 13.55 -3.50 17.06
N MET A 40 12.94 -4.25 17.99
CA MET A 40 11.59 -4.80 17.80
C MET A 40 10.72 -4.88 19.06
N ASP A 41 11.27 -4.84 20.28
CA ASP A 41 10.45 -5.13 21.49
C ASP A 41 9.66 -3.91 22.07
N LEU A 42 9.47 -2.85 21.29
CA LEU A 42 8.51 -1.77 21.59
C LEU A 42 7.35 -1.71 20.58
N GLU A 43 7.25 -2.66 19.63
CA GLU A 43 6.33 -2.60 18.48
C GLU A 43 5.17 -3.64 18.53
N GLN A 44 5.01 -4.41 19.60
CA GLN A 44 4.00 -5.49 19.65
C GLN A 44 2.53 -5.01 19.53
N ASP A 45 2.21 -3.81 20.04
CA ASP A 45 0.85 -3.22 19.92
C ASP A 45 0.60 -2.63 18.51
N ASN A 46 1.63 -2.03 17.91
CA ASN A 46 1.53 -1.44 16.57
C ASN A 46 1.47 -2.51 15.49
N ASP A 47 2.19 -3.63 15.65
CA ASP A 47 2.15 -4.75 14.71
C ASP A 47 0.72 -5.27 14.53
N PHE A 48 0.03 -5.55 15.64
CA PHE A 48 -1.36 -6.02 15.60
C PHE A 48 -2.27 -5.01 14.89
N LEU A 49 -2.13 -3.71 15.19
CA LEU A 49 -2.89 -2.65 14.53
C LEU A 49 -2.60 -2.57 13.03
N ILE A 50 -1.34 -2.68 12.60
CA ILE A 50 -0.96 -2.66 11.18
C ILE A 50 -1.57 -3.86 10.44
N TYR A 51 -1.52 -5.06 11.04
CA TYR A 51 -2.17 -6.24 10.49
C TYR A 51 -3.69 -6.08 10.41
N LEU A 52 -4.31 -5.53 11.46
CA LEU A 52 -5.75 -5.28 11.53
C LEU A 52 -6.18 -4.27 10.46
N VAL A 53 -5.45 -3.17 10.29
CA VAL A 53 -5.72 -2.16 9.25
C VAL A 53 -5.58 -2.77 7.86
N SER A 54 -4.56 -3.60 7.63
CA SER A 54 -4.37 -4.31 6.36
C SER A 54 -5.51 -5.30 6.08
N PHE A 55 -5.96 -5.99 7.12
CA PHE A 55 -7.10 -6.90 7.06
C PHE A 55 -8.41 -6.16 6.76
N LEU A 56 -8.71 -5.08 7.49
CA LEU A 56 -9.90 -4.25 7.26
C LEU A 56 -9.87 -3.59 5.87
N GLY A 57 -8.71 -3.11 5.45
CA GLY A 57 -8.50 -2.60 4.09
C GLY A 57 -8.84 -3.66 3.05
N SER A 58 -8.36 -4.89 3.21
CA SER A 58 -8.69 -6.01 2.30
C SER A 58 -10.17 -6.40 2.38
N LEU A 59 -10.78 -6.35 3.55
CA LEU A 59 -12.20 -6.62 3.74
C LEU A 59 -13.06 -5.56 3.04
N SER A 60 -12.63 -4.29 3.04
CA SER A 60 -13.32 -3.18 2.37
C SER A 60 -13.29 -3.26 0.84
N VAL A 61 -12.36 -4.02 0.27
CA VAL A 61 -12.26 -4.24 -1.18
C VAL A 61 -13.43 -5.08 -1.70
N LEU A 62 -13.90 -6.06 -0.92
CA LEU A 62 -15.04 -6.91 -1.30
C LEU A 62 -16.33 -6.12 -1.57
N PRO A 63 -16.85 -5.29 -0.63
CA PRO A 63 -18.01 -4.45 -0.91
C PRO A 63 -17.70 -3.40 -1.98
N GLY A 64 -16.48 -2.87 -2.04
CA GLY A 64 -16.04 -1.96 -3.11
C GLY A 64 -16.23 -2.56 -4.50
N ASN A 65 -15.84 -3.82 -4.70
CA ASN A 65 -16.03 -4.54 -5.96
C ASN A 65 -17.50 -4.74 -6.31
N ILE A 66 -18.35 -5.14 -5.35
CA ILE A 66 -19.78 -5.34 -5.58
C ILE A 66 -20.46 -4.02 -5.96
N ILE A 67 -20.18 -2.94 -5.21
CA ILE A 67 -20.71 -1.61 -5.50
C ILE A 67 -20.24 -1.16 -6.88
N SER A 68 -18.97 -1.40 -7.22
CA SER A 68 -18.41 -1.01 -8.51
C SER A 68 -19.12 -1.69 -9.68
N ALA A 69 -19.44 -2.99 -9.56
CA ALA A 69 -20.18 -3.70 -10.59
C ALA A 69 -21.59 -3.11 -10.77
N LEU A 70 -22.31 -2.88 -9.66
CA LEU A 70 -23.67 -2.32 -9.70
C LEU A 70 -23.73 -0.88 -10.23
N LEU A 71 -22.74 -0.05 -9.91
CA LEU A 71 -22.70 1.36 -10.32
C LEU A 71 -22.27 1.54 -11.77
N MET A 72 -21.39 0.67 -12.29
CA MET A 72 -20.96 0.73 -13.70
C MET A 72 -22.14 0.61 -14.66
N ASP A 73 -23.10 -0.26 -14.33
CA ASP A 73 -24.28 -0.51 -15.16
C ASP A 73 -25.25 0.69 -15.18
N ARG A 74 -25.18 1.59 -14.19
CA ARG A 74 -26.15 2.70 -14.01
C ARG A 74 -25.60 4.07 -14.37
N VAL A 75 -24.33 4.36 -14.04
CA VAL A 75 -23.78 5.74 -14.02
C VAL A 75 -22.91 6.05 -15.24
N GLY A 76 -22.44 5.04 -15.96
CA GLY A 76 -21.48 5.18 -17.07
C GLY A 76 -20.04 5.00 -16.59
N ARG A 77 -19.19 4.42 -17.44
CA ARG A 77 -17.86 3.95 -17.03
C ARG A 77 -16.89 5.10 -16.72
N LEU A 78 -16.88 6.16 -17.52
CA LEU A 78 -15.99 7.31 -17.29
C LEU A 78 -16.39 8.10 -16.06
N LYS A 79 -17.69 8.38 -15.91
CA LYS A 79 -18.22 9.08 -14.73
C LYS A 79 -17.96 8.31 -13.45
N MET A 80 -17.97 6.98 -13.52
CA MET A 80 -17.60 6.16 -12.39
C MET A 80 -16.10 6.26 -12.05
N ILE A 81 -15.20 6.24 -13.04
CA ILE A 81 -13.75 6.44 -12.81
C ILE A 81 -13.51 7.81 -12.17
N GLY A 82 -14.05 8.87 -12.78
CA GLY A 82 -13.87 10.23 -12.28
C GLY A 82 -14.50 10.45 -10.91
N GLY A 83 -15.73 9.98 -10.70
CA GLY A 83 -16.44 10.09 -9.43
C GLY A 83 -15.75 9.32 -8.29
N SER A 84 -15.31 8.09 -8.54
CA SER A 84 -14.59 7.30 -7.53
C SER A 84 -13.24 7.93 -7.18
N MET A 85 -12.46 8.41 -8.16
CA MET A 85 -11.20 9.13 -7.91
C MET A 85 -11.38 10.41 -7.09
N LEU A 86 -12.45 11.18 -7.34
CA LEU A 86 -12.76 12.38 -6.56
C LEU A 86 -13.17 12.02 -5.12
N ILE A 87 -13.99 10.99 -4.92
CA ILE A 87 -14.35 10.52 -3.58
C ILE A 87 -13.10 10.05 -2.83
N SER A 88 -12.22 9.27 -3.48
CA SER A 88 -10.95 8.84 -2.90
C SER A 88 -10.05 10.03 -2.53
N ALA A 89 -10.00 11.08 -3.35
CA ALA A 89 -9.25 12.30 -3.04
C ALA A 89 -9.79 13.02 -1.80
N VAL A 90 -11.12 13.11 -1.66
CA VAL A 90 -11.76 13.69 -0.49
C VAL A 90 -11.44 12.86 0.76
N CYS A 91 -11.56 11.53 0.70
CA CYS A 91 -11.17 10.65 1.80
C CYS A 91 -9.69 10.81 2.18
N CYS A 92 -8.80 10.92 1.18
CA CYS A 92 -7.37 11.15 1.39
C CYS A 92 -7.09 12.50 2.05
N PHE A 93 -7.85 13.55 1.69
CA PHE A 93 -7.75 14.85 2.35
C PHE A 93 -8.24 14.81 3.81
N PHE A 94 -9.30 14.06 4.10
CA PHE A 94 -9.77 13.90 5.49
C PHE A 94 -8.82 13.08 6.36
N LEU A 95 -7.98 12.21 5.79
CA LEU A 95 -6.91 11.54 6.53
C LEU A 95 -5.93 12.54 7.16
N PHE A 96 -5.74 13.72 6.57
CA PHE A 96 -4.90 14.77 7.14
C PHE A 96 -5.50 15.40 8.42
N PHE A 97 -6.83 15.48 8.52
CA PHE A 97 -7.53 16.05 9.68
C PHE A 97 -7.88 15.01 10.77
N GLY A 98 -7.66 13.72 10.49
CA GLY A 98 -7.95 12.64 11.42
C GLY A 98 -7.10 12.71 12.68
N ASN A 99 -7.66 13.22 13.76
CA ASN A 99 -7.00 13.23 15.09
C ASN A 99 -7.23 11.93 15.88
N SER A 100 -8.18 11.08 15.44
CA SER A 100 -8.52 9.81 16.09
C SER A 100 -8.09 8.64 15.22
N GLU A 101 -7.43 7.64 15.82
CA GLU A 101 -6.95 6.43 15.15
C GLU A 101 -8.08 5.68 14.45
N SER A 102 -9.22 5.51 15.13
CA SER A 102 -10.42 4.87 14.58
C SER A 102 -10.97 5.60 13.33
N ALA A 103 -10.92 6.93 13.32
CA ALA A 103 -11.36 7.72 12.19
C ALA A 103 -10.41 7.56 11.00
N MET A 104 -9.10 7.52 11.24
CA MET A 104 -8.10 7.29 10.19
C MET A 104 -8.28 5.92 9.53
N ILE A 105 -8.55 4.87 10.31
CA ILE A 105 -8.82 3.52 9.80
C ILE A 105 -10.09 3.52 8.95
N GLY A 106 -11.15 4.19 9.40
CA GLY A 106 -12.40 4.32 8.63
C GLY A 106 -12.18 5.01 7.28
N TRP A 107 -11.47 6.14 7.26
CA TRP A 107 -11.12 6.86 6.03
C TRP A 107 -10.21 6.06 5.10
N GLN A 108 -9.27 5.29 5.66
CA GLN A 108 -8.40 4.39 4.90
C GLN A 108 -9.21 3.28 4.22
N CYS A 109 -10.17 2.69 4.93
CA CYS A 109 -11.05 1.66 4.35
C CYS A 109 -11.92 2.24 3.22
N LEU A 110 -12.48 3.44 3.41
CA LEU A 110 -13.22 4.14 2.36
C LEU A 110 -12.35 4.44 1.14
N PHE A 111 -11.10 4.87 1.36
CA PHE A 111 -10.13 5.11 0.31
C PHE A 111 -9.82 3.82 -0.47
N CYS A 112 -9.56 2.70 0.19
CA CYS A 112 -9.31 1.41 -0.45
C CYS A 112 -10.53 0.92 -1.25
N GLY A 113 -11.73 0.97 -0.68
CA GLY A 113 -12.97 0.55 -1.33
C GLY A 113 -13.34 1.40 -2.56
N THR A 114 -13.07 2.70 -2.53
CA THR A 114 -13.32 3.59 -3.68
C THR A 114 -12.23 3.47 -4.75
N SER A 115 -10.97 3.28 -4.34
CA SER A 115 -9.85 3.09 -5.27
C SER A 115 -9.98 1.79 -6.06
N ILE A 116 -10.44 0.70 -5.44
CA ILE A 116 -10.68 -0.54 -6.19
C ILE A 116 -11.83 -0.38 -7.20
N ALA A 117 -12.86 0.41 -6.87
CA ALA A 117 -13.93 0.69 -7.80
C ALA A 117 -13.43 1.44 -9.05
N ALA A 118 -12.50 2.41 -8.87
CA ALA A 118 -11.83 3.09 -9.96
C ALA A 118 -11.00 2.12 -10.81
N TRP A 119 -10.26 1.22 -10.15
CA TRP A 119 -9.43 0.21 -10.81
C TRP A 119 -10.25 -0.74 -11.68
N ASN A 120 -11.33 -1.30 -11.14
CA ASN A 120 -12.24 -2.16 -11.90
C ASN A 120 -12.80 -1.43 -13.13
N ALA A 121 -13.17 -0.16 -12.99
CA ALA A 121 -13.71 0.62 -14.11
C ALA A 121 -12.65 0.87 -15.20
N LEU A 122 -11.40 1.10 -14.81
CA LEU A 122 -10.26 1.22 -15.72
C LEU A 122 -9.95 -0.09 -16.46
N ASP A 123 -10.07 -1.23 -15.79
CA ASP A 123 -9.87 -2.54 -16.43
C ASP A 123 -10.96 -2.81 -17.49
N VAL A 124 -12.22 -2.51 -17.16
CA VAL A 124 -13.34 -2.71 -18.10
C VAL A 124 -13.27 -1.75 -19.29
N ILE A 125 -12.98 -0.46 -19.07
CA ILE A 125 -12.87 0.48 -20.19
C ILE A 125 -11.70 0.14 -21.11
N THR A 126 -10.60 -0.40 -20.56
CA THR A 126 -9.46 -0.83 -21.37
C THR A 126 -9.86 -1.95 -22.33
N VAL A 127 -10.63 -2.95 -21.88
CA VAL A 127 -11.08 -4.00 -22.79
C VAL A 127 -12.15 -3.53 -23.78
N GLU A 128 -12.95 -2.53 -23.44
CA GLU A 128 -13.95 -1.98 -24.36
C GLU A 128 -13.34 -1.10 -25.46
N LEU A 129 -12.31 -0.31 -25.12
CA LEU A 129 -11.71 0.65 -26.05
C LEU A 129 -10.79 -0.01 -27.09
N TYR A 130 -10.08 -1.09 -26.71
CA TYR A 130 -9.09 -1.72 -27.59
C TYR A 130 -9.66 -2.96 -28.31
N PRO A 131 -9.35 -3.15 -29.61
CA PRO A 131 -9.75 -4.34 -30.36
C PRO A 131 -9.02 -5.59 -29.84
N THR A 132 -9.65 -6.77 -29.98
CA THR A 132 -9.20 -8.04 -29.37
C THR A 132 -7.73 -8.37 -29.60
N ASN A 133 -7.20 -8.06 -30.79
CA ASN A 133 -5.80 -8.33 -31.15
C ASN A 133 -4.76 -7.49 -30.40
N GLN A 134 -5.16 -6.36 -29.80
CA GLN A 134 -4.23 -5.42 -29.14
C GLN A 134 -4.51 -5.23 -27.64
N ARG A 135 -5.58 -5.84 -27.10
CA ARG A 135 -5.97 -5.70 -25.68
C ARG A 135 -4.86 -6.11 -24.71
N ALA A 136 -4.20 -7.25 -24.95
CA ALA A 136 -3.15 -7.75 -24.06
C ALA A 136 -1.95 -6.80 -24.00
N THR A 137 -1.53 -6.25 -25.14
CA THR A 137 -0.43 -5.28 -25.21
C THR A 137 -0.80 -3.96 -24.54
N ALA A 138 -2.01 -3.45 -24.77
CA ALA A 138 -2.49 -2.23 -24.13
C ALA A 138 -2.56 -2.37 -22.60
N PHE A 139 -3.10 -3.49 -22.10
CA PHE A 139 -3.17 -3.80 -20.67
C PHE A 139 -1.77 -3.93 -20.05
N GLY A 140 -0.83 -4.57 -20.77
CA GLY A 140 0.56 -4.71 -20.34
C GLY A 140 1.28 -3.36 -20.22
N ILE A 141 1.13 -2.48 -21.23
CA ILE A 141 1.71 -1.13 -21.20
C ILE A 141 1.10 -0.30 -20.07
N LEU A 142 -0.23 -0.33 -19.90
CA LEU A 142 -0.93 0.39 -18.83
C LEU A 142 -0.46 -0.06 -17.44
N ASN A 143 -0.35 -1.37 -17.21
CA ASN A 143 0.15 -1.92 -15.94
C ASN A 143 1.63 -1.61 -15.73
N GLY A 144 2.44 -1.61 -16.79
CA GLY A 144 3.84 -1.19 -16.73
C GLY A 144 3.98 0.27 -16.27
N LEU A 145 3.17 1.17 -16.83
CA LEU A 145 3.11 2.57 -16.43
C LEU A 145 2.62 2.74 -14.98
N CYS A 146 1.62 1.97 -14.55
CA CYS A 146 1.16 1.98 -13.15
C CYS A 146 2.28 1.56 -12.18
N LYS A 147 3.03 0.50 -12.50
CA LYS A 147 4.17 0.05 -11.68
C LYS A 147 5.29 1.09 -11.66
N PHE A 148 5.59 1.74 -12.78
CA PHE A 148 6.54 2.83 -12.83
C PHE A 148 6.11 4.01 -11.96
N GLY A 149 4.82 4.39 -12.03
CA GLY A 149 4.23 5.39 -11.14
C GLY A 149 4.32 5.02 -9.66
N ALA A 150 4.08 3.75 -9.31
CA ALA A 150 4.22 3.26 -7.94
C ALA A 150 5.67 3.34 -7.44
N ILE A 151 6.67 3.02 -8.27
CA ILE A 151 8.09 3.17 -7.92
C ILE A 151 8.41 4.64 -7.65
N LEU A 152 8.05 5.54 -8.57
CA LEU A 152 8.28 6.98 -8.38
C LEU A 152 7.57 7.52 -7.14
N GLY A 153 6.30 7.15 -6.94
CA GLY A 153 5.51 7.54 -5.79
C GLY A 153 6.15 7.10 -4.48
N ASN A 154 6.60 5.84 -4.39
CA ASN A 154 7.27 5.31 -3.21
C ASN A 154 8.63 6.00 -2.96
N THR A 155 9.41 6.30 -4.00
CA THR A 155 10.68 7.03 -3.84
C THR A 155 10.45 8.45 -3.30
N ILE A 156 9.43 9.14 -3.81
CA ILE A 156 9.04 10.46 -3.29
C ILE A 156 8.57 10.32 -1.84
N PHE A 157 7.68 9.37 -1.54
CA PHE A 157 7.18 9.14 -0.19
C PHE A 157 8.30 8.86 0.81
N ALA A 158 9.24 7.99 0.46
CA ALA A 158 10.40 7.64 1.28
C ALA A 158 11.33 8.83 1.56
N SER A 159 11.43 9.78 0.62
CA SER A 159 12.27 10.97 0.79
C SER A 159 11.63 11.99 1.74
N PHE A 160 10.29 12.09 1.76
CA PHE A 160 9.57 13.11 2.53
C PHE A 160 9.08 12.62 3.90
N VAL A 161 9.01 11.30 4.13
CA VAL A 161 8.53 10.72 5.40
C VAL A 161 9.32 11.18 6.62
N GLY A 162 10.62 11.49 6.44
CA GLY A 162 11.50 11.96 7.53
C GLY A 162 11.35 13.43 7.91
N ILE A 163 10.65 14.25 7.09
CA ILE A 163 10.53 15.69 7.32
C ILE A 163 9.09 16.05 7.66
N THR A 164 8.12 15.71 6.79
CA THR A 164 6.69 16.01 7.04
C THR A 164 5.79 14.96 6.40
N LYS A 165 4.82 14.46 7.18
CA LYS A 165 3.79 13.51 6.71
C LYS A 165 2.73 14.17 5.82
N VAL A 166 2.65 15.51 5.85
CA VAL A 166 1.61 16.29 5.16
C VAL A 166 1.86 16.38 3.66
N VAL A 167 3.13 16.52 3.26
CA VAL A 167 3.50 16.70 1.84
C VAL A 167 3.06 15.52 0.98
N PRO A 168 3.32 14.25 1.34
CA PRO A 168 2.88 13.12 0.54
C PRO A 168 1.36 12.97 0.44
N ILE A 169 0.61 13.30 1.50
CA ILE A 169 -0.85 13.21 1.51
C ILE A 169 -1.46 14.25 0.55
N LEU A 170 -0.97 15.50 0.59
CA LEU A 170 -1.42 16.54 -0.34
C LEU A 170 -1.04 16.24 -1.79
N LEU A 171 0.14 15.66 -2.02
CA LEU A 171 0.57 15.23 -3.34
C LEU A 171 -0.34 14.12 -3.89
N ALA A 172 -0.72 13.15 -3.05
CA ALA A 172 -1.66 12.09 -3.44
C ALA A 172 -3.07 12.63 -3.68
N ALA A 173 -3.57 13.51 -2.82
CA ALA A 173 -4.90 14.11 -2.98
C ALA A 173 -4.97 14.94 -4.27
N THR A 174 -3.96 15.77 -4.55
CA THR A 174 -3.91 16.61 -5.76
C THR A 174 -3.78 15.79 -7.04
N SER A 175 -3.01 14.70 -7.03
CA SER A 175 -2.90 13.79 -8.18
C SER A 175 -4.20 13.04 -8.46
N LEU A 176 -4.93 12.62 -7.42
CA LEU A 176 -6.26 12.01 -7.55
C LEU A 176 -7.31 12.98 -8.08
N VAL A 177 -7.31 14.23 -7.61
CA VAL A 177 -8.19 15.28 -8.15
C VAL A 177 -7.87 15.56 -9.61
N GLY A 178 -6.59 15.68 -9.95
CA GLY A 178 -6.13 15.86 -11.34
C GLY A 178 -6.59 14.72 -12.24
N GLY A 179 -6.35 13.48 -11.84
CA GLY A 179 -6.78 12.28 -12.57
C GLY A 179 -8.30 12.19 -12.71
N GLY A 180 -9.04 12.43 -11.63
CA GLY A 180 -10.51 12.43 -11.63
C GLY A 180 -11.11 13.53 -12.51
N LEU A 181 -10.56 14.74 -12.47
CA LEU A 181 -11.03 15.84 -13.32
C LEU A 181 -10.75 15.59 -14.79
N ILE A 182 -9.56 15.06 -15.12
CA ILE A 182 -9.23 14.65 -16.50
C ILE A 182 -10.22 13.58 -16.95
N ALA A 183 -10.45 12.54 -16.14
CA ALA A 183 -11.39 11.46 -16.44
C ALA A 183 -12.82 11.97 -16.70
N LEU A 184 -13.30 12.97 -15.96
CA LEU A 184 -14.62 13.58 -16.18
C LEU A 184 -14.68 14.48 -17.43
N ARG A 185 -13.53 14.98 -17.91
CA ARG A 185 -13.44 15.80 -19.12
C ARG A 185 -13.37 14.98 -20.39
N LEU A 186 -13.05 13.69 -20.30
CA LEU A 186 -13.12 12.79 -21.45
C LEU A 186 -14.60 12.53 -21.82
N PRO A 187 -14.96 12.60 -23.12
CA PRO A 187 -16.31 12.30 -23.58
C PRO A 187 -16.63 10.81 -23.37
N GLU A 188 -17.87 10.52 -22.98
CA GLU A 188 -18.32 9.16 -22.66
C GLU A 188 -18.20 8.23 -23.88
N THR A 189 -17.44 7.14 -23.78
CA THR A 189 -17.20 6.17 -24.87
C THR A 189 -18.43 5.32 -25.23
N ARG A 190 -19.63 5.66 -24.74
CA ARG A 190 -20.85 4.83 -24.81
C ARG A 190 -21.40 4.65 -26.23
N GLU A 191 -20.91 5.39 -27.22
CA GLU A 191 -21.38 5.34 -28.61
C GLU A 191 -20.40 4.71 -29.62
N GLN A 192 -19.21 4.27 -29.19
CA GLN A 192 -18.29 3.53 -30.06
C GLN A 192 -18.31 2.04 -29.71
N VAL A 193 -19.50 1.43 -29.81
CA VAL A 193 -19.57 -0.01 -30.05
C VAL A 193 -19.11 -0.22 -31.48
N LEU A 194 -17.82 -0.50 -31.67
CA LEU A 194 -17.32 -0.95 -32.97
C LEU A 194 -17.97 -2.29 -33.28
N MET A 195 -18.98 -2.25 -34.16
CA MET A 195 -19.31 -3.36 -35.07
C MET A 195 -18.08 -3.74 -35.89
#